data_AF-A0A832NG41-F1
#
_entry.id   AF-A0A832NG41-F1
#
_cell.length_a   1.000
_cell.length_b   1.000
_cell.length_c   1.000
_cell.angle_alpha   90.00
_cell.angle_beta   90.00
_cell.angle_gamma   90.00
#
_symmetry.space_group_name_H-M   'P 1'
#
loop_
_entity.id
_entity.type
_entity.pdbx_description
1 polymer ?
#
loop_
_entity_poly.entity_id
_entity_poly.type
_entity_poly.pdbx_seq_one_letter_code
_entity_poly.pdbx_strand_id
1 'polypeptide(L)' 'MLIVQCEMCEEVQVIPGRPDEDGVARARWVCRRCGTSQVAVMAVSSDGRSDLRKIVRGLCFACEVVSEE' A
#
# COMPACT_ATOMS: atom_id res chain seq x y z
N MET A 1 7.76 4.58 -1.20
CA MET A 1 6.86 3.75 -0.38
C MET A 1 5.69 3.36 -1.26
N LEU A 2 5.35 2.08 -1.30
CA LEU A 2 4.22 1.56 -2.08
C LEU A 2 3.25 0.88 -1.11
N ILE A 3 1.96 1.08 -1.34
CA ILE A 3 0.90 0.35 -0.65
C ILE A 3 0.49 -0.77 -1.60
N VAL A 4 0.62 -2.01 -1.15
CA VAL A 4 0.30 -3.21 -1.94
C VAL A 4 -0.70 -4.06 -1.20
N GLN A 5 -1.56 -4.78 -1.92
CA GLN A 5 -2.50 -5.74 -1.38
C GLN A 5 -2.09 -7.15 -1.82
N CYS A 6 -2.19 -8.11 -0.92
CA CYS A 6 -1.97 -9.51 -1.26
C CYS A 6 -3.14 -10.06 -2.08
N GLU A 7 -2.87 -10.60 -3.26
CA GLU A 7 -3.86 -11.22 -4.15
C GLU A 7 -4.47 -12.51 -3.56
N MET A 8 -3.82 -13.12 -2.56
CA MET A 8 -4.27 -14.38 -1.95
C MET A 8 -5.11 -14.21 -0.68
N CYS A 9 -4.74 -13.26 0.19
CA CYS A 9 -5.37 -13.11 1.51
C CYS A 9 -5.77 -11.65 1.81
N GLU A 10 -5.69 -10.79 0.79
CA GLU A 10 -6.14 -9.40 0.80
C GLU A 10 -5.42 -8.49 1.81
N GLU A 11 -4.36 -8.99 2.46
CA GLU A 11 -3.55 -8.24 3.41
C GLU A 11 -2.87 -7.05 2.74
N VAL A 12 -3.05 -5.86 3.31
CA VAL A 12 -2.43 -4.62 2.82
C VAL A 12 -1.10 -4.38 3.54
N GLN A 13 -0.03 -4.12 2.80
CA GLN A 13 1.28 -3.85 3.36
C GLN A 13 1.94 -2.64 2.70
N VAL A 14 2.71 -1.91 3.50
CA VAL A 14 3.55 -0.82 3.00
C VAL A 14 4.95 -1.35 2.79
N ILE A 15 5.43 -1.30 1.55
CA ILE A 15 6.77 -1.77 1.18
C ILE A 15 7.64 -0.60 0.69
N PRO A 16 8.97 -0.69 0.87
CA PRO A 16 9.87 0.22 0.19
C PRO A 16 9.68 0.06 -1.32
N GLY A 17 9.57 1.19 -2.00
CA GLY A 17 9.52 1.21 -3.45
C GLY A 17 9.98 2.56 -3.94
N ARG A 18 10.83 2.50 -4.96
CA ARG A 18 11.39 3.61 -5.69
C ARG A 18 10.93 3.45 -7.14
N PRO A 19 10.37 4.49 -7.76
CA PRO A 19 10.11 4.45 -9.20
C PRO A 19 11.43 4.37 -9.97
N ASP A 20 11.45 3.57 -11.03
CA ASP A 20 12.50 3.53 -12.04
C ASP A 20 12.53 4.84 -12.85
N GLU A 21 13.53 5.01 -13.71
CA GLU A 21 13.70 6.20 -14.57
C GLU A 21 12.49 6.44 -15.50
N ASP A 22 11.76 5.37 -15.84
CA ASP A 22 10.52 5.42 -16.63
C ASP A 22 9.28 5.83 -15.81
N GLY A 23 9.44 6.16 -14.52
CA GLY A 23 8.32 6.50 -13.63
C GLY A 23 7.47 5.30 -13.21
N VAL A 24 7.96 4.07 -13.42
CA VAL A 24 7.28 2.84 -13.00
C VAL A 24 7.97 2.28 -11.76
N ALA A 25 7.22 1.97 -10.72
CA ALA A 25 7.76 1.23 -9.58
C ALA A 25 7.50 -0.26 -9.74
N ARG A 26 8.57 -1.04 -9.61
CA ARG A 26 8.54 -2.51 -9.61
C ARG A 26 9.06 -3.00 -8.26
N ALA A 27 8.26 -3.79 -7.55
CA ALA A 27 8.64 -4.29 -6.25
C ALA A 27 8.23 -5.74 -6.06
N ARG A 28 9.19 -6.58 -5.67
CA ARG A 28 8.93 -7.94 -5.21
C ARG A 28 8.80 -7.93 -3.68
N TRP A 29 7.78 -8.60 -3.17
CA TRP A 29 7.53 -8.70 -1.74
C TRP A 29 6.93 -10.05 -1.37
N VAL A 30 7.01 -10.38 -0.09
CA VAL A 30 6.42 -11.59 0.49
C VAL A 30 5.33 -11.15 1.45
N CYS A 31 4.12 -11.70 1.27
CA CYS A 31 3.03 -11.44 2.19
C CYS A 31 3.36 -11.97 3.59
N ARG A 32 3.47 -11.07 4.58
CA ARG A 32 3.69 -11.44 5.98
C ARG A 32 2.57 -12.29 6.61
N ARG A 33 1.39 -12.36 5.98
CA ARG A 33 0.24 -13.13 6.49
C ARG A 33 0.21 -14.56 5.95
N CYS A 34 0.25 -14.73 4.62
CA CYS A 34 0.12 -16.04 3.98
C CYS A 34 1.44 -16.59 3.39
N GLY A 35 2.52 -15.81 3.40
CA GLY A 35 3.82 -16.22 2.86
C GLY A 35 3.94 -16.16 1.34
N THR A 36 2.90 -15.76 0.61
CA THR A 36 2.93 -15.72 -0.86
C THR A 36 3.88 -14.62 -1.36
N SER A 37 4.83 -14.99 -2.23
CA SER A 37 5.69 -14.06 -2.96
C SER A 37 4.95 -13.46 -4.15
N GLN A 38 4.95 -12.14 -4.28
CA GLN A 38 4.24 -11.40 -5.30
C GLN A 38 5.11 -10.29 -5.90
N VAL A 39 4.74 -9.81 -7.09
CA VAL A 39 5.40 -8.69 -7.78
C VAL A 39 4.36 -7.63 -8.09
N ALA A 40 4.61 -6.41 -7.62
CA ALA A 40 3.81 -5.24 -7.95
C ALA A 40 4.52 -4.43 -9.04
N VAL A 41 3.80 -4.07 -10.10
CA VAL A 41 4.25 -3.16 -11.16
C VAL A 41 3.21 -2.07 -11.30
N MET A 42 3.57 -0.83 -11.00
CA MET A 42 2.64 0.30 -11.04
C MET A 42 3.33 1.56 -11.52
N ALA A 43 2.66 2.34 -12.37
CA ALA A 43 3.10 3.66 -12.73
C ALA A 43 2.97 4.59 -11.51
N VAL A 44 4.03 5.31 -11.18
CA VAL A 44 4.09 6.25 -10.07
C VAL A 44 4.19 7.65 -10.65
N SER A 45 3.08 8.40 -10.66
CA SER A 45 3.12 9.83 -10.97
C SER A 45 4.05 10.54 -9.98
N SER A 46 4.88 11.46 -10.50
CA SER A 46 5.84 12.27 -9.75
C SER A 46 5.25 13.02 -8.55
N ASP A 47 3.92 13.28 -8.55
CA ASP A 47 3.20 14.04 -7.53
C ASP A 47 2.32 13.19 -6.57
N GLY A 48 2.51 11.86 -6.51
CA GLY A 48 1.68 10.95 -5.70
C GLY A 48 1.74 11.14 -4.17
N ARG A 49 2.54 12.09 -3.65
CA ARG A 49 2.60 12.42 -2.20
C ARG A 49 1.30 13.06 -1.71
N SER A 50 0.63 13.83 -2.57
CA SER A 50 -0.66 14.47 -2.28
C SER A 50 -1.75 13.43 -2.04
N ASP A 51 -1.72 12.37 -2.83
CA ASP A 51 -2.70 11.30 -2.81
C ASP A 51 -2.44 10.29 -1.69
N LEU A 52 -1.18 10.03 -1.32
CA LEU A 52 -0.86 9.29 -0.09
C LEU A 52 -1.46 9.92 1.16
N ARG A 53 -1.49 11.26 1.27
CA ARG A 53 -2.13 11.93 2.42
C ARG A 53 -3.65 11.78 2.41
N LYS A 54 -4.27 11.71 1.23
CA LYS A 54 -5.71 11.43 1.05
C LYS A 54 -6.03 9.96 1.30
N ILE A 55 -5.18 9.03 0.87
CA ILE A 55 -5.31 7.58 1.13
C ILE A 55 -5.10 7.28 2.61
N VAL A 56 -4.09 7.87 3.26
CA VAL A 56 -3.89 7.73 4.71
C VAL A 56 -5.04 8.37 5.49
N ARG A 57 -5.59 9.51 5.06
CA ARG A 57 -6.82 10.07 5.63
C ARG A 57 -8.07 9.25 5.32
N GLY A 58 -8.13 8.56 4.18
CA GLY A 58 -9.24 7.70 3.77
C GLY A 58 -9.22 6.30 4.39
N LEU A 59 -8.03 5.80 4.75
CA LEU A 59 -7.82 4.63 5.60
C LEU A 59 -7.97 4.98 7.10
N CYS A 60 -8.10 6.27 7.42
CA CYS A 60 -8.45 6.76 8.75
C CYS A 60 -9.98 6.91 8.90
N PHE A 61 -10.72 5.83 8.63
CA PHE A 61 -12.11 5.61 9.05
C PHE A 61 -12.23 4.09 9.33
N ALA A 62 -12.59 3.56 10.49
CA ALA A 62 -13.04 4.13 11.75
C ALA A 62 -12.42 3.33 12.91
N CYS A 63 -11.77 4.01 13.86
CA CYS A 63 -11.84 3.55 15.24
C CYS A 63 -13.14 4.14 15.77
N GLU A 64 -14.25 3.42 15.61
CA GLU A 64 -15.38 3.65 16.49
C GLU A 64 -14.89 3.27 17.89
N VAL A 65 -14.56 4.30 18.67
CA VAL A 65 -14.47 4.17 20.11
C VAL A 65 -15.90 3.83 20.54
N VAL A 66 -16.15 2.57 20.85
CA VAL A 66 -17.35 2.18 21.59
C VAL A 66 -17.18 2.79 22.97
N SER A 67 -17.76 3.96 23.18
CA SER A 67 -18.03 4.46 24.53
C SER A 67 -19.22 3.66 25.05
N GLU A 68 -18.95 2.68 25.91
CA GLU A 68 -19.96 2.07 26.77
C GLU A 68 -20.48 3.13 27.74
N GLU A 69 -21.77 3.45 27.65
CA GLU A 69 -22.57 4.12 28.69
C GLU A 69 -23.63 3.14 29.22
#